data_AF-A0A383BSY6-F1
#
_entry.id   AF-A0A383BSY6-F1
#
_cell.length_a   1.000
_cell.length_b   1.000
_cell.length_c   1.000
_cell.angle_alpha   90.00
_cell.angle_beta   90.00
_cell.angle_gamma   90.00
#
_symmetry.space_group_name_H-M   'P 1'
#
loop_
_entity.id
_entity.type
_entity.pdbx_description
1 polymer ?
#
loop_
_entity_poly.entity_id
_entity_poly.type
_entity_poly.pdbx_seq_one_letter_code
_entity_poly.pdbx_strand_id
1 'polypeptide(L)'
;MDVDVLFVGAGSASLASALHLKKLAVNTGMDISIAIIEKAREIGAHTLSGAIIDPRSLNELIPDHLEKNVPFEAEVTEENMYYLSSKGKFRFPYLPKSMSHHGCYVVS
;
A
#
# COMPACT_ATOMS: atom_id res chain seq x y z
N MET A 1 -21.99 17.48 11.25
CA MET A 1 -22.21 16.10 10.77
C MET A 1 -21.66 15.21 11.85
N ASP A 2 -22.48 14.28 12.32
CA ASP A 2 -22.07 13.31 13.33
C ASP A 2 -21.64 12.03 12.62
N VAL A 3 -20.54 11.43 13.05
CA VAL A 3 -19.98 10.19 12.50
C VAL A 3 -19.49 9.30 13.64
N ASP A 4 -19.64 7.99 13.49
CA ASP A 4 -19.20 7.02 14.50
C ASP A 4 -17.67 6.86 14.48
N VAL A 5 -17.08 6.87 13.27
CA VAL A 5 -15.63 6.78 13.08
C VAL A 5 -15.17 7.81 12.06
N LEU A 6 -14.17 8.60 12.45
CA LEU A 6 -13.48 9.55 11.58
C LEU A 6 -12.03 9.13 11.37
N PHE A 7 -11.64 8.89 10.13
CA PHE A 7 -10.25 8.73 9.73
C PHE A 7 -9.70 10.07 9.22
N VAL A 8 -8.51 10.45 9.70
CA VAL A 8 -7.80 11.65 9.25
C VAL A 8 -6.64 11.25 8.35
N GLY A 9 -6.70 11.67 7.09
CA GLY A 9 -5.83 11.27 5.99
C GLY A 9 -6.41 10.09 5.21
N ALA A 10 -6.42 10.18 3.87
CA ALA A 10 -6.82 9.12 2.94
C ALA A 10 -5.61 8.39 2.35
N GLY A 11 -4.60 8.10 3.19
CA GLY A 11 -3.50 7.21 2.85
C GLY A 11 -3.89 5.74 2.92
N SER A 12 -2.97 4.86 2.50
CA SER A 12 -3.20 3.40 2.45
C SER A 12 -3.69 2.82 3.77
N ALA A 13 -3.13 3.25 4.91
CA ALA A 13 -3.52 2.77 6.24
C ALA A 13 -5.00 3.08 6.59
N SER A 14 -5.42 4.33 6.38
CA SER A 14 -6.80 4.76 6.69
C SER A 14 -7.80 4.19 5.70
N LEU A 15 -7.47 4.16 4.41
CA LEU A 15 -8.31 3.54 3.38
C LEU A 15 -8.50 2.04 3.65
N ALA A 16 -7.40 1.34 3.99
CA ALA A 16 -7.46 -0.07 4.36
C ALA A 16 -8.32 -0.31 5.62
N SER A 17 -8.13 0.53 6.64
CA SER A 17 -8.86 0.44 7.90
C SER A 17 -10.35 0.72 7.71
N ALA A 18 -10.71 1.77 6.95
CA ALA A 18 -12.10 2.11 6.65
C ALA A 18 -12.78 0.99 5.84
N LEU A 19 -12.09 0.44 4.84
CA LEU A 19 -12.59 -0.70 4.06
C LEU A 19 -12.81 -1.94 4.94
N HIS A 20 -11.84 -2.29 5.77
CA HIS A 20 -11.94 -3.44 6.67
C HIS A 20 -13.07 -3.26 7.68
N LEU A 21 -13.17 -2.08 8.31
CA LEU A 21 -14.22 -1.75 9.25
C LEU A 21 -15.61 -1.81 8.60
N LYS A 22 -15.77 -1.29 7.38
CA LYS A 22 -17.05 -1.38 6.66
C LYS A 22 -17.44 -2.83 6.37
N LYS A 23 -16.48 -3.67 5.98
CA LYS A 23 -16.71 -5.12 5.79
C LYS A 23 -17.17 -5.80 7.08
N LEU A 24 -16.50 -5.52 8.21
CA LEU A 24 -16.89 -6.07 9.51
C LEU A 24 -18.31 -5.66 9.88
N ALA A 25 -18.64 -4.37 9.75
CA ALA A 25 -19.96 -3.86 10.09
C ALA A 25 -21.09 -4.52 9.27
N VAL A 26 -20.89 -4.67 7.95
CA VAL A 26 -21.83 -5.39 7.08
C VAL A 26 -22.01 -6.84 7.54
N ASN A 27 -20.91 -7.54 7.85
CA ASN A 27 -20.95 -8.93 8.29
C ASN A 27 -21.64 -9.12 9.64
N THR A 28 -21.57 -8.14 10.54
CA THR A 28 -22.20 -8.18 11.85
C THR A 28 -23.58 -7.53 11.89
N GLY A 29 -24.08 -7.01 10.76
CA GLY A 29 -25.35 -6.29 10.70
C GLY A 29 -25.36 -4.97 11.47
N MET A 30 -24.20 -4.36 11.68
CA MET A 30 -24.09 -3.04 12.33
C MET A 30 -24.17 -1.95 11.28
N ASP A 31 -25.00 -0.94 11.54
CA ASP A 31 -25.00 0.30 10.77
C ASP A 31 -24.04 1.28 11.45
N ILE A 32 -22.97 1.66 10.74
CA ILE A 32 -21.96 2.61 11.21
C ILE A 32 -21.68 3.62 10.12
N SER A 33 -21.52 4.87 10.55
CA SER A 33 -21.12 6.00 9.74
C SER A 33 -19.60 6.19 9.83
N ILE A 34 -18.95 6.09 8.67
CA ILE A 34 -17.49 6.26 8.54
C ILE A 34 -17.24 7.47 7.66
N ALA A 35 -16.44 8.42 8.16
CA ALA A 35 -15.91 9.53 7.36
C ALA A 35 -14.39 9.44 7.24
N ILE A 36 -13.88 9.88 6.10
CA ILE A 36 -12.45 10.04 5.83
C ILE A 36 -12.25 11.46 5.34
N ILE A 37 -11.33 12.19 5.97
CA ILE A 37 -10.94 13.53 5.53
C ILE A 37 -9.52 13.50 4.98
N GLU A 38 -9.28 14.21 3.88
CA GLU A 38 -7.97 14.30 3.24
C GLU A 38 -7.66 15.76 2.90
N LYS A 39 -6.41 16.15 3.08
CA LYS A 39 -5.91 17.50 2.77
C LYS A 39 -5.77 17.71 1.26
N ALA A 40 -5.42 16.65 0.54
CA ALA A 40 -5.28 16.66 -0.91
C ALA A 40 -6.61 16.99 -1.59
N ARG A 41 -6.54 17.70 -2.73
CA ARG A 41 -7.71 18.00 -3.56
C ARG A 41 -8.36 16.71 -4.09
N GLU A 42 -7.53 15.72 -4.39
CA GLU A 42 -7.91 14.40 -4.88
C GLU A 42 -7.17 13.35 -4.05
N ILE A 43 -7.81 12.21 -3.81
CA ILE A 43 -7.19 11.10 -3.07
C ILE A 43 -5.92 10.68 -3.81
N GLY A 44 -4.81 10.56 -3.08
CA GLY A 44 -3.51 10.21 -3.66
C GLY A 44 -2.67 11.39 -4.14
N ALA A 45 -3.22 12.61 -4.31
CA ALA A 45 -2.44 13.74 -4.85
C ALA A 45 -1.34 14.27 -3.89
N HIS A 46 -1.33 13.82 -2.63
CA HIS A 46 -0.22 14.04 -1.69
C HIS A 46 0.53 12.75 -1.32
N THR A 47 0.23 11.62 -1.96
CA THR A 47 0.96 10.37 -1.75
C THR A 47 2.28 10.43 -2.51
N LEU A 48 3.37 10.11 -1.82
CA LEU A 48 4.71 10.00 -2.42
C LEU A 48 5.42 8.80 -1.83
N SER A 49 5.88 7.88 -2.69
CA SER A 49 6.61 6.68 -2.31
C SER A 49 7.49 6.21 -3.46
N GLY A 50 8.56 5.46 -3.15
CA GLY A 50 9.27 4.64 -4.14
C GLY A 50 8.50 3.36 -4.53
N ALA A 51 7.43 3.06 -3.79
CA ALA A 51 6.31 2.22 -4.17
C ALA A 51 6.65 0.81 -4.68
N ILE A 52 7.27 0.02 -3.79
CA ILE A 52 7.30 -1.44 -3.90
C ILE A 52 6.33 -2.00 -2.85
N ILE A 53 5.37 -2.82 -3.28
CA ILE A 53 4.31 -3.37 -2.42
C ILE A 53 4.47 -4.89 -2.23
N ASP A 54 4.47 -5.32 -0.97
CA ASP A 54 4.25 -6.72 -0.62
C ASP A 54 2.74 -7.03 -0.78
N PRO A 55 2.36 -7.95 -1.69
CA PRO A 55 0.96 -8.25 -1.98
C PRO A 55 0.23 -8.89 -0.80
N ARG A 56 0.90 -9.35 0.25
CA ARG A 56 0.28 -10.03 1.41
C ARG A 56 -0.88 -9.23 2.00
N SER A 57 -0.66 -7.94 2.27
CA SER A 57 -1.69 -7.09 2.87
C SER A 57 -2.90 -6.91 1.95
N LEU A 58 -2.66 -6.83 0.64
CA LEU A 58 -3.72 -6.72 -0.36
C LEU A 58 -4.45 -8.04 -0.56
N ASN A 59 -3.75 -9.18 -0.52
CA ASN A 59 -4.35 -10.52 -0.52
C ASN A 59 -5.30 -10.72 0.66
N GLU A 60 -4.94 -10.24 1.85
CA GLU A 60 -5.78 -10.34 3.05
C GLU A 60 -6.99 -9.40 2.95
N LEU A 61 -6.79 -8.16 2.49
CA LEU A 61 -7.84 -7.14 2.48
C LEU A 61 -8.76 -7.25 1.25
N ILE A 62 -8.22 -7.61 0.09
CA ILE A 62 -8.88 -7.69 -1.23
C ILE A 62 -8.33 -8.94 -1.97
N PRO A 63 -8.82 -10.15 -1.62
CA PRO A 63 -8.29 -11.40 -2.19
C PRO A 63 -8.36 -11.47 -3.73
N ASP A 64 -9.35 -10.81 -4.32
CA ASP A 64 -9.63 -10.73 -5.75
C ASP A 64 -9.01 -9.50 -6.44
N HIS A 65 -7.98 -8.90 -5.84
CA HIS A 65 -7.34 -7.68 -6.35
C HIS A 65 -6.77 -7.81 -7.79
N LEU A 66 -6.26 -8.99 -8.17
CA LEU A 66 -5.76 -9.23 -9.53
C LEU A 66 -6.88 -9.15 -10.58
N GLU A 67 -8.06 -9.67 -10.26
CA GLU A 67 -9.25 -9.63 -11.14
C GLU A 67 -9.84 -8.21 -11.22
N LYS A 68 -9.62 -7.41 -10.17
CA LYS A 68 -10.06 -6.01 -10.08
C LYS A 68 -9.16 -5.03 -10.82
N ASN A 69 -8.18 -5.51 -11.59
CA ASN A 69 -7.20 -4.69 -12.31
C ASN A 69 -6.56 -3.64 -11.38
N VAL A 70 -6.12 -4.05 -10.19
CA VAL A 70 -5.30 -3.18 -9.35
C VAL A 70 -4.09 -2.71 -10.18
N PRO A 71 -3.73 -1.42 -10.12
CA PRO A 71 -2.72 -0.82 -11.00
C PRO A 71 -1.29 -1.22 -10.59
N PHE A 72 -1.01 -2.52 -10.59
CA PHE A 72 0.36 -3.03 -10.52
C PHE A 72 1.04 -2.77 -11.85
N GLU A 73 2.18 -2.08 -11.81
CA GLU A 73 2.92 -1.72 -13.01
C GLU A 73 3.79 -2.89 -13.49
N ALA A 74 4.47 -3.57 -12.55
CA ALA A 74 5.31 -4.72 -12.83
C ALA A 74 5.59 -5.56 -11.58
N GLU A 75 5.89 -6.85 -11.76
CA GLU A 75 6.49 -7.67 -10.72
C GLU A 75 8.00 -7.35 -10.59
N VAL A 76 8.54 -7.43 -9.37
CA VAL A 76 9.98 -7.27 -9.13
C VAL A 76 10.72 -8.51 -9.66
N THR A 77 11.40 -8.34 -10.80
CA THR A 77 12.18 -9.41 -11.45
C THR A 77 13.65 -9.43 -11.03
N GLU A 78 14.24 -8.27 -10.74
CA GLU A 78 15.64 -8.13 -10.39
C GLU A 78 15.85 -7.15 -9.24
N GLU A 79 16.77 -7.49 -8.34
CA GLU A 79 17.11 -6.68 -7.18
C GLU A 79 18.61 -6.44 -7.10
N ASN A 80 18.99 -5.19 -6.81
CA ASN A 80 20.38 -4.80 -6.74
C ASN A 80 20.62 -3.84 -5.59
N MET A 81 21.66 -4.10 -4.81
CA MET A 81 22.16 -3.19 -3.79
C MET A 81 23.57 -2.73 -4.15
N TYR A 82 23.80 -1.43 -4.02
CA TYR A 82 25.07 -0.79 -4.34
C TYR A 82 25.56 0.05 -3.16
N TYR A 83 26.86 0.02 -2.93
CA TYR A 83 27.53 1.07 -2.18
C TYR A 83 28.04 2.12 -3.16
N LEU A 84 27.79 3.39 -2.84
CA LEU A 84 28.18 4.52 -3.66
C LEU A 84 29.38 5.24 -3.03
N SER A 85 30.36 5.60 -3.86
CA SER A 85 31.50 6.44 -3.53
C SER A 85 31.58 7.60 -4.53
N SER A 86 32.39 8.61 -4.22
CA SER A 86 32.63 9.73 -5.15
C SER A 86 33.25 9.29 -6.49
N LYS A 87 33.88 8.11 -6.53
CA LYS A 87 34.58 7.58 -7.72
C LYS A 87 33.77 6.53 -8.48
N GLY A 88 32.60 6.12 -7.98
CA GLY A 88 31.80 5.08 -8.60
C GLY A 88 30.99 4.24 -7.61
N LYS A 89 30.49 3.09 -8.07
CA LYS A 89 29.65 2.17 -7.30
C LYS A 89 30.22 0.76 -7.30
N PHE A 90 30.03 0.04 -6.21
CA PHE A 90 30.24 -1.41 -6.17
C PHE A 90 28.96 -2.12 -5.75
N ARG A 91 28.65 -3.22 -6.44
CA ARG A 91 27.48 -4.05 -6.13
C ARG A 91 27.79 -4.90 -4.90
N PHE A 92 26.86 -4.98 -3.96
CA PHE A 92 26.98 -5.94 -2.86
C PHE A 92 26.83 -7.38 -3.40
N PRO A 93 27.63 -8.34 -2.90
CA PRO A 93 27.63 -9.71 -3.43
C PRO A 93 26.38 -10.51 -3.03
N TYR A 94 25.59 -10.01 -2.07
CA TYR A 94 24.32 -10.60 -1.66
C TYR A 94 23.34 -9.50 -1.27
N LEU A 95 22.04 -9.84 -1.30
CA LEU A 95 20.96 -8.99 -0.82
C LEU A 95 20.49 -9.51 0.55
N PRO A 96 20.59 -8.72 1.64
CA PRO A 96 20.01 -9.09 2.92
C PRO A 96 18.50 -9.35 2.79
N LYS A 97 17.99 -10.37 3.49
CA LYS A 97 16.57 -10.76 3.42
C LYS A 97 15.63 -9.61 3.78
N SER A 98 16.00 -8.75 4.73
CA SER A 98 15.22 -7.57 5.12
C SER A 98 15.12 -6.47 4.05
N MET A 99 15.90 -6.58 2.98
CA MET A 99 15.94 -5.65 1.85
C MET A 99 15.57 -6.33 0.53
N SER A 100 15.10 -7.59 0.59
CA SER A 100 14.57 -8.29 -0.57
C SER A 100 13.07 -8.02 -0.70
N HIS A 101 12.67 -7.82 -1.95
CA HIS A 101 11.33 -7.58 -2.43
C HIS A 101 10.92 -8.66 -3.44
N HIS A 102 11.51 -9.84 -3.35
CA HIS A 102 11.13 -10.97 -4.19
C HIS A 102 9.63 -11.27 -3.99
N GLY A 103 8.87 -11.35 -5.10
CA GLY A 103 7.41 -11.53 -5.07
C GLY A 103 6.61 -10.26 -4.73
N CYS A 104 7.26 -9.08 -4.68
CA CYS A 104 6.59 -7.79 -4.58
C CYS A 104 6.30 -7.18 -5.97
N TYR A 105 5.50 -6.13 -5.99
CA TYR A 105 5.14 -5.40 -7.20
C TYR A 105 5.59 -3.94 -7.12
N VAL A 106 5.93 -3.36 -8.28
CA VAL A 106 6.13 -1.92 -8.48
C VAL A 106 4.76 -1.29 -8.77
N VAL A 107 4.47 -0.17 -8.10
CA VAL A 107 3.19 0.56 -8.20
C VAL A 107 3.41 2.07 -8.21
N SER A 108 2.36 2.85 -8.50
CA SER A 108 2.33 4.32 -8.38
C SER A 108 1.16 4.85 -7.58
#